data_AF-A0A2N3F2E3-F1
#
_entry.id   AF-A0A2N3F2E3-F1
#
_cell.length_a   1.000
_cell.length_b   1.000
_cell.length_c   1.000
_cell.angle_alpha   90.00
_cell.angle_beta   90.00
_cell.angle_gamma   90.00
#
_symmetry.space_group_name_H-M   'P 1'
#
loop_
_entity.id
_entity.type
_entity.pdbx_description
1 polymer ?
#
loop_
_entity_poly.entity_id
_entity_poly.type
_entity_poly.pdbx_seq_one_letter_code
_entity_poly.pdbx_strand_id
1 'polypeptide(L)'
;MNADLALLGRQVRHDLVALRRTPVTMILSIVFPLLFFVLLAAVIGNETLDSHQGVRVAQFLAPALASFGVVMATFSFLAVGFAEARSTGVLKRQGGTPLPRWALLGGRVGAALILGLAATSLVIGAGWAFYGVQVFARTLPAVLVTLVLASVSFSAMGLAVALLLPTPQATIAVTNGIVIPIAFVSDTFMVTGTLPPWMATLGWMFPLKHVVNLLGDALNPYVTASAFQFDHLAAIAAWGIVGALVAAWALRREPDRTSARRSTTRSAPASDARPRRSSCFWRARRATPCRSSPATPRPCSLPSPSPYSWWRSSRQSTVVANSSWTAARPSARSSRPPWPCMAPR
;
A
#
# COMPACT_ATOMS: atom_id res chain seq x y z
N MET A 1 -27.93 -16.98 3.61
CA MET A 1 -27.77 -16.13 2.42
C MET A 1 -28.10 -14.66 2.69
N ASN A 2 -29.35 -14.26 2.99
CA ASN A 2 -29.65 -12.83 3.19
C ASN A 2 -28.92 -12.19 4.39
N ALA A 3 -28.77 -12.92 5.50
CA ALA A 3 -28.01 -12.45 6.66
C ALA A 3 -26.51 -12.30 6.38
N ASP A 4 -25.93 -13.24 5.63
CA ASP A 4 -24.51 -13.24 5.25
C ASP A 4 -24.18 -12.08 4.31
N LEU A 5 -25.04 -11.83 3.33
CA LEU A 5 -24.93 -10.69 2.41
C LEU A 5 -25.08 -9.36 3.15
N ALA A 6 -26.02 -9.27 4.10
CA ALA A 6 -26.19 -8.08 4.92
C ALA A 6 -24.95 -7.80 5.80
N LEU A 7 -24.32 -8.86 6.31
CA LEU A 7 -23.09 -8.77 7.09
C LEU A 7 -21.92 -8.29 6.22
N LEU A 8 -21.75 -8.86 5.03
CA LEU A 8 -20.74 -8.41 4.07
C LEU A 8 -20.94 -6.95 3.66
N GLY A 9 -22.18 -6.54 3.36
CA GLY A 9 -22.49 -5.15 3.03
C GLY A 9 -22.16 -4.16 4.16
N ARG A 10 -22.43 -4.54 5.41
CA ARG A 10 -22.03 -3.73 6.59
C ARG A 10 -20.51 -3.63 6.71
N GLN A 11 -19.79 -4.71 6.44
CA GLN A 11 -18.33 -4.70 6.51
C GLN A 11 -17.72 -3.86 5.39
N VAL A 12 -18.21 -3.97 4.15
CA VAL A 12 -17.80 -3.10 3.04
C VAL A 12 -18.03 -1.63 3.40
N ARG A 13 -19.20 -1.29 3.95
CA ARG A 13 -19.49 0.08 4.39
C ARG A 13 -18.51 0.55 5.47
N HIS A 14 -18.17 -0.30 6.43
CA HIS A 14 -17.21 0.04 7.47
C HIS A 14 -15.82 0.33 6.87
N ASP A 15 -15.33 -0.52 5.96
CA ASP A 15 -14.04 -0.33 5.32
C ASP A 15 -14.02 0.93 4.42
N LEU A 16 -15.11 1.24 3.70
CA LEU A 16 -15.26 2.50 2.96
C LEU A 16 -15.26 3.73 3.86
N VAL A 17 -15.92 3.67 5.01
CA VAL A 17 -15.91 4.77 5.99
C VAL A 17 -14.51 4.96 6.56
N ALA A 18 -13.76 3.88 6.80
CA ALA A 18 -12.38 3.96 7.23
C ALA A 18 -11.51 4.66 6.17
N LEU A 19 -11.65 4.27 4.89
CA LEU A 19 -10.95 4.92 3.78
C LEU A 19 -11.30 6.41 3.64
N ARG A 20 -12.57 6.77 3.84
CA ARG A 20 -13.03 8.17 3.82
C ARG A 20 -12.41 9.02 4.94
N ARG A 21 -12.03 8.41 6.07
CA ARG A 21 -11.33 9.10 7.17
C ARG A 21 -9.86 9.36 6.85
N THR A 22 -9.30 8.68 5.85
CA THR A 22 -7.96 8.91 5.31
C THR A 22 -8.08 9.48 3.89
N PRO A 23 -8.51 10.76 3.74
CA PRO A 23 -8.84 11.33 2.45
C PRO A 23 -7.64 11.35 1.50
N VAL A 24 -6.41 11.48 2.03
CA VAL A 24 -5.19 11.48 1.23
C VAL A 24 -5.04 10.18 0.43
N THR A 25 -5.20 9.01 1.06
CA THR A 25 -5.09 7.71 0.37
C THR A 25 -6.20 7.53 -0.67
N MET A 26 -7.43 7.90 -0.30
CA MET A 26 -8.58 7.78 -1.20
C MET A 26 -8.44 8.69 -2.43
N ILE A 27 -8.12 9.96 -2.21
CA ILE A 27 -7.95 10.94 -3.29
C ILE A 27 -6.76 10.55 -4.16
N LEU A 28 -5.60 10.25 -3.57
CA LEU A 28 -4.40 9.92 -4.34
C LEU A 28 -4.60 8.64 -5.17
N SER A 29 -5.31 7.64 -4.65
CA SER A 29 -5.58 6.39 -5.38
C SER A 29 -6.44 6.56 -6.63
N ILE A 30 -7.37 7.52 -6.60
CA ILE A 30 -8.31 7.81 -7.69
C ILE A 30 -7.73 8.86 -8.65
N VAL A 31 -7.09 9.89 -8.10
CA VAL A 31 -6.55 11.03 -8.86
C VAL A 31 -5.27 10.65 -9.58
N PHE A 32 -4.43 9.76 -9.04
CA PHE A 32 -3.16 9.41 -9.67
C PHE A 32 -3.33 8.80 -11.08
N PRO A 33 -4.18 7.77 -11.30
CA PRO A 33 -4.45 7.27 -12.64
C PRO A 33 -5.05 8.32 -13.58
N LEU A 34 -5.94 9.17 -13.06
CA LEU A 34 -6.52 10.28 -13.84
C LEU A 34 -5.47 11.29 -14.27
N LEU A 35 -4.61 11.71 -13.35
CA LEU A 35 -3.53 12.66 -13.61
C LEU A 35 -2.59 12.09 -14.66
N PHE A 36 -2.24 10.81 -14.54
CA PHE A 36 -1.41 10.13 -15.53
C PHE A 36 -2.09 10.06 -16.90
N PHE A 37 -3.41 9.85 -16.93
CA PHE A 37 -4.19 9.87 -18.18
C PHE A 37 -4.18 11.23 -18.85
N VAL A 38 -4.50 12.29 -18.11
CA VAL A 38 -4.47 13.65 -18.63
C VAL A 38 -3.06 14.02 -19.10
N LEU A 39 -2.02 13.64 -18.35
CA LEU A 39 -0.64 13.93 -18.69
C LEU A 39 -0.20 13.20 -19.96
N LEU A 40 -0.46 11.89 -20.09
CA LEU A 40 -0.11 11.16 -21.31
C LEU A 40 -0.93 11.64 -22.51
N ALA A 41 -2.22 11.93 -22.33
CA ALA A 41 -3.06 12.47 -23.39
C ALA A 41 -2.58 13.86 -23.86
N ALA A 42 -2.07 14.68 -22.94
CA ALA A 42 -1.49 15.98 -23.25
C ALA A 42 -0.13 15.87 -23.95
N VAL A 43 0.72 14.90 -23.54
CA VAL A 43 2.07 14.70 -24.10
C VAL A 43 2.02 14.06 -25.48
N ILE A 44 1.23 13.00 -25.65
CA ILE A 44 1.13 12.26 -26.92
C ILE A 44 0.31 13.07 -27.94
N GLY A 45 -0.56 13.95 -27.47
CA GLY A 45 -1.54 14.65 -28.29
C GLY A 45 -2.78 13.79 -28.54
N ASN A 46 -3.89 14.45 -28.89
CA ASN A 46 -5.14 13.79 -29.23
C ASN A 46 -5.38 13.78 -30.74
N GLU A 47 -4.31 13.55 -31.51
CA GLU A 47 -4.38 13.47 -32.97
C GLU A 47 -5.22 12.24 -33.38
N THR A 48 -5.97 12.39 -34.45
CA THR A 48 -6.67 11.28 -35.09
C THR A 48 -5.65 10.46 -35.85
N LEU A 49 -5.47 9.19 -35.48
CA LEU A 49 -4.56 8.31 -36.20
C LEU A 49 -5.20 7.92 -37.53
N ASP A 50 -4.77 8.55 -38.63
CA ASP A 50 -5.23 8.23 -40.00
C ASP A 50 -4.88 6.80 -40.42
N SER A 51 -3.88 6.17 -39.78
CA SER A 51 -3.51 4.76 -40.00
C SER A 51 -4.53 3.75 -39.46
N HIS A 52 -5.42 4.16 -38.54
CA HIS A 52 -6.52 3.35 -37.99
C HIS A 52 -7.86 4.09 -38.07
N GLN A 53 -8.15 4.70 -39.23
CA GLN A 53 -9.48 5.18 -39.61
C GLN A 53 -10.14 6.19 -38.63
N GLY A 54 -9.40 7.21 -38.17
CA GLY A 54 -9.99 8.36 -37.47
C GLY A 54 -10.29 8.15 -35.99
N VAL A 55 -9.78 7.07 -35.37
CA VAL A 55 -9.87 6.87 -33.92
C VAL A 55 -8.80 7.69 -33.21
N ARG A 56 -9.22 8.37 -32.15
CA ARG A 56 -8.36 9.19 -31.30
C ARG A 56 -7.44 8.32 -30.46
N VAL A 57 -6.20 8.76 -30.28
CA VAL A 57 -5.22 8.12 -29.39
C VAL A 57 -5.77 7.90 -27.96
N ALA A 58 -6.59 8.85 -27.49
CA ALA A 58 -7.24 8.77 -26.18
C ALA A 58 -8.14 7.52 -26.03
N GLN A 59 -8.67 6.97 -27.13
CA GLN A 59 -9.51 5.76 -27.12
C GLN A 59 -8.75 4.52 -26.62
N PHE A 60 -7.45 4.45 -26.86
CA PHE A 60 -6.59 3.35 -26.41
C PHE A 60 -5.93 3.65 -25.06
N LEU A 61 -5.68 4.93 -24.77
CA LEU A 61 -5.06 5.35 -23.52
C LEU A 61 -6.02 5.24 -22.32
N ALA A 62 -7.30 5.58 -22.50
CA ALA A 62 -8.32 5.50 -21.45
C ALA A 62 -8.47 4.09 -20.84
N PRO A 63 -8.65 3.00 -21.61
CA PRO A 63 -8.78 1.66 -21.05
C PRO A 63 -7.49 1.16 -20.38
N ALA A 64 -6.32 1.52 -20.92
CA ALA A 64 -5.04 1.17 -20.33
C ALA A 64 -4.88 1.77 -18.92
N LEU A 65 -5.13 3.07 -18.78
CA LEU A 65 -4.97 3.77 -17.49
C LEU A 65 -6.13 3.53 -16.53
N ALA A 66 -7.33 3.23 -17.03
CA ALA A 66 -8.41 2.71 -16.22
C ALA A 66 -8.04 1.34 -15.61
N SER A 67 -7.44 0.44 -16.40
CA SER A 67 -6.95 -0.87 -15.92
C SER A 67 -5.87 -0.70 -14.85
N PHE A 68 -4.92 0.22 -15.10
CA PHE A 68 -3.88 0.55 -14.13
C PHE A 68 -4.46 1.06 -12.80
N GLY A 69 -5.47 1.94 -12.85
CA GLY A 69 -6.14 2.45 -11.65
C GLY A 69 -6.81 1.35 -10.82
N VAL A 70 -7.47 0.39 -11.48
CA VAL A 70 -8.09 -0.77 -10.81
C VAL A 70 -7.06 -1.62 -10.12
N VAL A 71 -5.95 -1.93 -10.81
CA VAL A 71 -4.87 -2.73 -10.23
C VAL A 71 -4.23 -2.01 -9.05
N MET A 72 -3.96 -0.71 -9.16
CA MET A 72 -3.44 0.08 -8.03
C MET A 72 -4.38 0.03 -6.81
N ALA A 73 -5.70 0.18 -7.02
CA ALA A 73 -6.71 0.10 -5.95
C ALA A 73 -6.78 -1.29 -5.31
N THR A 74 -6.83 -2.34 -6.13
CA THR A 74 -7.17 -3.70 -5.69
C THR A 74 -5.96 -4.52 -5.28
N PHE A 75 -4.77 -4.23 -5.83
CA PHE A 75 -3.53 -4.88 -5.45
C PHE A 75 -2.75 -4.02 -4.44
N SER A 76 -2.21 -2.87 -4.86
CA SER A 76 -1.25 -2.10 -4.05
C SER A 76 -1.89 -1.47 -2.81
N PHE A 77 -2.92 -0.64 -2.97
CA PHE A 77 -3.52 0.07 -1.83
C PHE A 77 -4.20 -0.89 -0.86
N LEU A 78 -4.86 -1.94 -1.36
CA LEU A 78 -5.42 -2.99 -0.52
C LEU A 78 -4.35 -3.76 0.26
N ALA A 79 -3.26 -4.18 -0.38
CA ALA A 79 -2.18 -4.91 0.28
C ALA A 79 -1.54 -4.08 1.40
N VAL A 80 -1.23 -2.82 1.12
CA VAL A 80 -0.64 -1.89 2.09
C VAL A 80 -1.59 -1.62 3.25
N GLY A 81 -2.87 -1.31 2.97
CA GLY A 81 -3.87 -1.10 4.02
C GLY A 81 -4.17 -2.37 4.83
N PHE A 82 -3.95 -3.55 4.25
CA PHE A 82 -3.99 -4.82 4.98
C PHE A 82 -2.79 -4.99 5.91
N ALA A 83 -1.58 -4.75 5.42
CA ALA A 83 -0.36 -4.82 6.21
C ALA A 83 -0.38 -3.81 7.37
N GLU A 84 -0.87 -2.59 7.14
CA GLU A 84 -1.00 -1.54 8.16
C GLU A 84 -2.01 -1.91 9.24
N ALA A 85 -3.18 -2.42 8.85
CA ALA A 85 -4.18 -2.88 9.81
C ALA A 85 -3.67 -4.09 10.63
N ARG A 86 -2.78 -4.90 10.04
CA ARG A 86 -2.11 -6.02 10.73
C ARG A 86 -1.09 -5.50 11.74
N SER A 87 -0.26 -4.52 11.36
CA SER A 87 0.77 -3.94 12.24
C SER A 87 0.19 -3.15 13.42
N THR A 88 -0.92 -2.44 13.20
CA THR A 88 -1.63 -1.68 14.25
C THR A 88 -2.48 -2.56 15.17
N GLY A 89 -2.58 -3.86 14.89
CA GLY A 89 -3.38 -4.80 15.67
C GLY A 89 -4.89 -4.66 15.49
N VAL A 90 -5.35 -3.87 14.51
CA VAL A 90 -6.78 -3.75 14.17
C VAL A 90 -7.36 -5.12 13.82
N LEU A 91 -6.63 -5.94 13.06
CA LEU A 91 -7.07 -7.31 12.74
C LEU A 91 -7.23 -8.20 13.98
N LYS A 92 -6.41 -8.00 15.03
CA LYS A 92 -6.54 -8.78 16.28
C LYS A 92 -7.79 -8.40 17.05
N ARG A 93 -8.15 -7.11 17.06
CA ARG A 93 -9.39 -6.62 17.68
C ARG A 93 -10.62 -7.09 16.89
N GLN A 94 -10.56 -7.00 15.57
CA GLN A 94 -11.63 -7.49 14.69
C GLN A 94 -11.84 -9.01 14.83
N GLY A 95 -10.77 -9.78 15.00
CA GLY A 95 -10.82 -11.23 15.22
C GLY A 95 -11.41 -11.66 16.57
N GLY A 96 -11.60 -10.72 17.52
CA GLY A 96 -12.30 -10.98 18.79
C GLY A 96 -13.82 -10.79 18.71
N THR A 97 -14.34 -10.30 17.59
CA THR A 97 -15.78 -10.19 17.35
C THR A 97 -16.31 -11.47 16.70
N PRO A 98 -17.62 -11.80 16.78
CA PRO A 98 -18.20 -12.98 16.13
C PRO A 98 -18.24 -12.87 14.58
N LEU A 99 -17.42 -12.00 13.98
CA LEU A 99 -17.36 -11.81 12.54
C LEU A 99 -16.52 -12.91 11.89
N PRO A 100 -17.05 -13.65 10.90
CA PRO A 100 -16.27 -14.65 10.21
C PRO A 100 -15.16 -14.01 9.36
N ARG A 101 -14.01 -14.70 9.25
CA ARG A 101 -12.82 -14.19 8.52
C ARG A 101 -13.10 -13.88 7.04
N TRP A 102 -13.98 -14.67 6.41
CA TRP A 102 -14.37 -14.44 5.02
C TRP A 102 -15.09 -13.11 4.83
N ALA A 103 -15.86 -12.65 5.82
CA ALA A 103 -16.56 -11.38 5.75
C ALA A 103 -15.60 -10.20 5.94
N LEU A 104 -14.61 -10.33 6.83
CA LEU A 104 -13.55 -9.33 7.01
C LEU A 104 -12.74 -9.14 5.71
N LEU A 105 -12.35 -10.24 5.05
CA LEU A 105 -11.62 -10.18 3.79
C LEU A 105 -12.52 -9.68 2.66
N GLY A 106 -13.76 -10.19 2.56
CA GLY A 106 -14.73 -9.78 1.54
C GLY A 106 -15.07 -8.29 1.62
N GLY A 107 -15.11 -7.72 2.83
CA GLY A 107 -15.27 -6.29 3.07
C GLY A 107 -14.18 -5.44 2.42
N ARG A 108 -12.92 -5.82 2.66
CA ARG A 108 -11.75 -5.12 2.09
C ARG A 108 -11.70 -5.24 0.58
N VAL A 109 -11.95 -6.44 0.05
CA VAL A 109 -12.04 -6.68 -1.39
C VAL A 109 -13.16 -5.84 -2.00
N GLY A 110 -14.33 -5.79 -1.37
CA GLY A 110 -15.45 -4.98 -1.82
C GLY A 110 -15.17 -3.47 -1.77
N ALA A 111 -14.50 -2.99 -0.73
CA ALA A 111 -14.08 -1.59 -0.64
C ALA A 111 -13.06 -1.23 -1.73
N ALA A 112 -12.09 -2.12 -2.00
CA ALA A 112 -11.11 -1.92 -3.05
C ALA A 112 -11.71 -2.03 -4.46
N LEU A 113 -12.68 -2.91 -4.68
CA LEU A 113 -13.49 -2.96 -5.90
C LEU A 113 -14.19 -1.62 -6.13
N ILE A 114 -14.83 -1.05 -5.11
CA ILE A 114 -15.52 0.25 -5.22
C ILE A 114 -14.53 1.37 -5.53
N LEU A 115 -13.35 1.37 -4.90
CA LEU A 115 -12.28 2.32 -5.23
C LEU A 115 -11.78 2.15 -6.68
N GLY A 116 -11.57 0.91 -7.13
CA GLY A 116 -11.17 0.61 -8.49
C GLY A 116 -12.21 1.06 -9.51
N LEU A 117 -13.48 0.78 -9.26
CA LEU A 117 -14.60 1.26 -10.07
C LEU A 117 -14.67 2.79 -10.11
N ALA A 118 -14.43 3.46 -8.99
CA ALA A 118 -14.39 4.93 -8.93
C ALA A 118 -13.20 5.50 -9.72
N ALA A 119 -12.02 4.88 -9.65
CA ALA A 119 -10.86 5.28 -10.45
C ALA A 119 -11.11 5.08 -11.95
N THR A 120 -11.64 3.91 -12.35
CA THR A 120 -12.00 3.62 -13.75
C THR A 120 -13.05 4.57 -14.29
N SER A 121 -14.14 4.78 -13.55
CA SER A 121 -15.23 5.65 -13.99
C SER A 121 -14.75 7.09 -14.15
N LEU A 122 -13.83 7.55 -13.30
CA LEU A 122 -13.26 8.88 -13.41
C LEU A 122 -12.35 9.02 -14.65
N VAL A 123 -11.50 8.02 -14.92
CA VAL A 123 -10.64 8.02 -16.12
C VAL A 123 -11.47 7.95 -17.40
N ILE A 124 -12.42 7.01 -17.50
CA ILE A 124 -13.29 6.86 -18.67
C ILE A 124 -14.18 8.10 -18.84
N GLY A 125 -14.73 8.63 -17.74
CA GLY A 125 -15.56 9.84 -17.75
C GLY A 125 -14.78 11.07 -18.22
N ALA A 126 -13.54 11.24 -17.79
CA ALA A 126 -12.67 12.31 -18.27
C ALA A 126 -12.29 12.13 -19.75
N GLY A 127 -12.01 10.89 -20.18
CA GLY A 127 -11.79 10.58 -21.59
C GLY A 127 -13.00 10.93 -22.46
N TRP A 128 -14.21 10.59 -22.00
CA TRP A 128 -15.46 10.90 -22.70
C TRP A 128 -15.71 12.42 -22.76
N ALA A 129 -15.57 13.13 -21.64
CA ALA A 129 -15.90 14.55 -21.54
C ALA A 129 -14.89 15.48 -22.24
N PHE A 130 -13.59 15.20 -22.15
CA PHE A 130 -12.54 16.12 -22.62
C PHE A 130 -11.81 15.65 -23.87
N TYR A 131 -11.78 14.34 -24.13
CA TYR A 131 -10.95 13.75 -25.19
C TYR A 131 -11.77 13.05 -26.29
N GLY A 132 -13.10 13.04 -26.18
CA GLY A 132 -14.00 12.45 -27.18
C GLY A 132 -13.95 10.93 -27.24
N VAL A 133 -13.63 10.26 -26.13
CA VAL A 133 -13.64 8.80 -26.03
C VAL A 133 -15.07 8.28 -26.18
N GLN A 134 -15.29 7.35 -27.10
CA GLN A 134 -16.60 6.75 -27.31
C GLN A 134 -16.81 5.59 -26.34
N VAL A 135 -17.97 5.55 -25.69
CA VAL A 135 -18.36 4.47 -24.77
C VAL A 135 -19.62 3.80 -25.32
N PHE A 136 -19.55 2.48 -25.49
CA PHE A 136 -20.66 1.70 -26.05
C PHE A 136 -21.46 1.03 -24.93
N ALA A 137 -22.74 1.37 -24.80
CA ALA A 137 -23.61 0.77 -23.77
C ALA A 137 -23.69 -0.76 -23.87
N ARG A 138 -23.49 -1.33 -25.06
CA ARG A 138 -23.51 -2.78 -25.31
C ARG A 138 -22.31 -3.52 -24.69
N THR A 139 -21.17 -2.86 -24.50
CA THR A 139 -19.96 -3.46 -23.92
C THR A 139 -19.85 -3.23 -22.41
N LEU A 140 -20.72 -2.40 -21.84
CA LEU A 140 -20.77 -2.09 -20.41
C LEU A 140 -20.82 -3.34 -19.51
N PRO A 141 -21.61 -4.39 -19.82
CA PRO A 141 -21.62 -5.62 -19.04
C PRO A 141 -20.26 -6.34 -19.04
N ALA A 142 -19.56 -6.36 -20.17
CA ALA A 142 -18.23 -6.97 -20.28
C ALA A 142 -17.19 -6.20 -19.46
N VAL A 143 -17.26 -4.86 -19.48
CA VAL A 143 -16.43 -4.00 -18.61
C VAL A 143 -16.68 -4.32 -17.15
N LEU A 144 -17.94 -4.37 -16.72
CA LEU A 144 -18.28 -4.66 -15.32
C LEU A 144 -17.79 -6.04 -14.87
N VAL A 145 -18.00 -7.08 -15.68
CA VAL A 145 -17.52 -8.44 -15.37
C VAL A 145 -15.99 -8.46 -15.28
N THR A 146 -15.30 -7.81 -16.21
CA THR A 146 -13.85 -7.71 -16.21
C THR A 146 -13.34 -7.00 -14.96
N LEU A 147 -13.96 -5.87 -14.58
CA LEU A 147 -13.58 -5.10 -13.41
C LEU A 147 -13.79 -5.87 -12.11
N VAL A 148 -14.91 -6.60 -11.98
CA VAL A 148 -15.18 -7.44 -10.81
C VAL A 148 -14.17 -8.58 -10.74
N LEU A 149 -13.95 -9.30 -11.84
CA LEU A 149 -13.03 -10.43 -11.88
C LEU A 149 -11.57 -9.99 -11.62
N ALA A 150 -11.14 -8.90 -12.27
CA ALA A 150 -9.84 -8.29 -12.02
C ALA A 150 -9.71 -7.89 -10.55
N SER A 151 -10.68 -7.16 -10.00
CA SER A 151 -10.63 -6.70 -8.61
C SER A 151 -10.50 -7.84 -7.62
N VAL A 152 -11.28 -8.91 -7.79
CA VAL A 152 -11.19 -10.09 -6.91
C VAL A 152 -9.83 -10.78 -7.06
N SER A 153 -9.37 -10.96 -8.29
CA SER A 153 -8.11 -11.67 -8.58
C SER A 153 -6.88 -10.90 -8.07
N PHE A 154 -6.79 -9.61 -8.39
CA PHE A 154 -5.72 -8.75 -7.91
C PHE A 154 -5.79 -8.53 -6.39
N SER A 155 -6.98 -8.47 -5.80
CA SER A 155 -7.07 -8.41 -4.33
C SER A 155 -6.56 -9.68 -3.67
N ALA A 156 -6.84 -10.86 -4.24
CA ALA A 156 -6.30 -12.12 -3.73
C ALA A 156 -4.76 -12.14 -3.78
N MET A 157 -4.18 -11.69 -4.90
CA MET A 157 -2.72 -11.54 -5.05
C MET A 157 -2.14 -10.50 -4.09
N GLY A 158 -2.80 -9.35 -3.92
CA GLY A 158 -2.37 -8.29 -3.01
C GLY A 158 -2.40 -8.74 -1.56
N LEU A 159 -3.45 -9.46 -1.15
CA LEU A 159 -3.52 -10.10 0.16
C LEU A 159 -2.40 -11.13 0.35
N ALA A 160 -2.11 -11.96 -0.67
CA ALA A 160 -1.02 -12.91 -0.60
C ALA A 160 0.32 -12.20 -0.31
N VAL A 161 0.63 -11.13 -1.05
CA VAL A 161 1.85 -10.33 -0.82
C VAL A 161 1.86 -9.72 0.59
N ALA A 162 0.75 -9.14 1.04
CA ALA A 162 0.65 -8.52 2.36
C ALA A 162 0.76 -9.53 3.53
N LEU A 163 0.41 -10.80 3.29
CA LEU A 163 0.55 -11.88 4.28
C LEU A 163 1.97 -12.44 4.34
N LEU A 164 2.71 -12.42 3.23
CA LEU A 164 4.09 -12.91 3.15
C LEU A 164 5.08 -11.91 3.74
N LEU A 165 4.75 -10.62 3.70
CA LEU A 165 5.65 -9.55 4.13
C LEU A 165 5.43 -9.15 5.59
N PRO A 166 6.51 -8.88 6.35
CA PRO A 166 6.41 -8.62 7.79
C PRO A 166 5.98 -7.19 8.13
N THR A 167 6.25 -6.21 7.25
CA THR A 167 6.04 -4.79 7.52
C THR A 167 5.21 -4.10 6.44
N PRO A 168 4.44 -3.05 6.80
CA PRO A 168 3.72 -2.24 5.81
C PRO A 168 4.68 -1.58 4.79
N GLN A 169 5.84 -1.11 5.25
CA GLN A 169 6.84 -0.47 4.40
C GLN A 169 7.42 -1.45 3.36
N ALA A 170 7.72 -2.70 3.76
CA ALA A 170 8.12 -3.73 2.81
C ALA A 170 7.00 -4.05 1.81
N THR A 171 5.75 -4.06 2.27
CA THR A 171 4.58 -4.27 1.39
C THR A 171 4.50 -3.19 0.32
N ILE A 172 4.63 -1.91 0.70
CA ILE A 172 4.64 -0.78 -0.25
C ILE A 172 5.76 -0.95 -1.30
N ALA A 173 6.98 -1.22 -0.84
CA ALA A 173 8.13 -1.36 -1.72
C ALA A 173 7.96 -2.52 -2.72
N VAL A 174 7.49 -3.67 -2.26
CA VAL A 174 7.31 -4.85 -3.10
C VAL A 174 6.14 -4.68 -4.05
N THR A 175 4.99 -4.18 -3.60
CA THR A 175 3.82 -4.01 -4.48
C THR A 175 4.12 -3.03 -5.60
N ASN A 176 4.75 -1.88 -5.29
CA ASN A 176 5.07 -0.88 -6.30
C ASN A 176 6.23 -1.34 -7.20
N GLY A 177 7.22 -2.04 -6.64
CA GLY A 177 8.31 -2.66 -7.39
C GLY A 177 7.85 -3.75 -8.35
N ILE A 178 6.70 -4.38 -8.10
CA ILE A 178 6.06 -5.36 -9.01
C ILE A 178 5.15 -4.67 -10.03
N VAL A 179 4.25 -3.79 -9.58
CA VAL A 179 3.22 -3.20 -10.44
C VAL A 179 3.82 -2.33 -11.54
N ILE A 180 4.83 -1.52 -11.23
CA ILE A 180 5.39 -0.59 -12.21
C ILE A 180 6.04 -1.34 -13.40
N PRO A 181 6.97 -2.30 -13.21
CA PRO A 181 7.52 -3.07 -14.33
C PRO A 181 6.45 -3.86 -15.10
N ILE A 182 5.51 -4.48 -14.38
CA ILE A 182 4.43 -5.25 -15.03
C ILE A 182 3.55 -4.34 -15.89
N ALA A 183 3.27 -3.11 -15.45
CA ALA A 183 2.49 -2.14 -16.24
C ALA A 183 3.19 -1.77 -17.56
N PHE A 184 4.51 -1.58 -17.55
CA PHE A 184 5.26 -1.35 -18.79
C PHE A 184 5.24 -2.56 -19.72
N VAL A 185 5.42 -3.77 -19.18
CA VAL A 185 5.41 -5.03 -19.97
C VAL A 185 4.00 -5.40 -20.47
N SER A 186 2.96 -4.87 -19.84
CA SER A 186 1.55 -5.11 -20.18
C SER A 186 0.96 -4.06 -21.12
N ASP A 187 1.80 -3.34 -21.87
CA ASP A 187 1.40 -2.31 -22.85
C ASP A 187 0.59 -1.14 -22.26
N THR A 188 0.57 -0.99 -20.92
CA THR A 188 -0.29 0.00 -20.24
C THR A 188 0.11 1.45 -20.56
N PHE A 189 1.39 1.68 -20.85
CA PHE A 189 1.95 3.00 -21.14
C PHE A 189 2.42 3.14 -22.60
N MET A 190 2.21 2.13 -23.43
CA MET A 190 2.70 2.08 -24.80
C MET A 190 1.53 2.28 -25.75
N VAL A 191 1.54 3.40 -26.49
CA VAL A 191 0.41 3.79 -27.34
C VAL A 191 0.78 3.81 -28.82
N THR A 192 2.04 4.16 -29.13
CA THR A 192 2.55 4.29 -30.50
C THR A 192 3.90 3.59 -30.71
N GLY A 193 4.47 3.00 -29.66
CA GLY A 193 5.75 2.29 -29.69
C GLY A 193 5.55 0.77 -29.79
N THR A 194 6.28 0.12 -30.70
CA THR A 194 6.38 -1.34 -30.72
C THR A 194 7.26 -1.81 -29.57
N LEU A 195 6.71 -2.63 -28.66
CA LEU A 195 7.55 -3.28 -27.64
C LEU A 195 8.51 -4.26 -28.30
N PRO A 196 9.74 -4.42 -27.75
CA PRO A 196 10.61 -5.53 -28.12
C PRO A 196 9.85 -6.86 -28.03
N PRO A 197 10.06 -7.80 -28.99
CA PRO A 197 9.29 -9.04 -29.04
C PRO A 197 9.29 -9.82 -27.73
N TRP A 198 10.44 -9.88 -27.05
CA TRP A 198 10.58 -10.57 -25.77
C TRP A 198 9.71 -9.96 -24.66
N MET A 199 9.57 -8.63 -24.59
CA MET A 199 8.67 -7.98 -23.63
C MET A 199 7.21 -8.25 -23.98
N ALA A 200 6.87 -8.18 -25.27
CA ALA A 200 5.52 -8.44 -25.73
C ALA A 200 5.06 -9.86 -25.36
N THR A 201 5.93 -10.87 -25.53
CA THR A 201 5.66 -12.27 -25.13
C THR A 201 5.54 -12.41 -23.61
N LEU A 202 6.44 -11.80 -22.84
CA LEU A 202 6.36 -11.83 -21.37
C LEU A 202 5.06 -11.21 -20.83
N GLY A 203 4.57 -10.14 -21.49
CA GLY A 203 3.32 -9.49 -21.12
C GLY A 203 2.12 -10.43 -21.10
N TRP A 204 2.08 -11.43 -21.98
CA TRP A 204 0.98 -12.39 -22.07
C TRP A 204 0.91 -13.36 -20.89
N MET A 205 1.94 -13.43 -20.05
CA MET A 205 1.87 -14.20 -18.81
C MET A 205 1.20 -13.44 -17.67
N PHE A 206 1.09 -12.11 -17.76
CA PHE A 206 0.60 -11.27 -16.67
C PHE A 206 -0.89 -10.96 -16.79
N PRO A 207 -1.65 -11.01 -15.69
CA PRO A 207 -3.09 -10.76 -15.72
C PRO A 207 -3.42 -9.32 -16.12
N LEU A 208 -2.50 -8.37 -15.90
CA LEU A 208 -2.71 -6.96 -16.23
C LEU A 208 -2.88 -6.75 -17.74
N LYS A 209 -2.08 -7.41 -18.58
CA LYS A 209 -2.21 -7.31 -20.04
C LYS A 209 -3.58 -7.79 -20.51
N HIS A 210 -4.10 -8.86 -19.91
CA HIS A 210 -5.43 -9.35 -20.24
C HIS A 210 -6.55 -8.36 -19.87
N VAL A 211 -6.42 -7.64 -18.74
CA VAL A 211 -7.37 -6.59 -18.36
C VAL A 211 -7.31 -5.40 -19.31
N VAL A 212 -6.10 -4.95 -19.67
CA VAL A 212 -5.89 -3.85 -20.62
C VAL A 212 -6.55 -4.18 -21.97
N ASN A 213 -6.32 -5.38 -22.50
CA ASN A 213 -6.92 -5.81 -23.76
C ASN A 213 -8.45 -5.91 -23.67
N LEU A 214 -9.01 -6.51 -22.63
CA LEU A 214 -10.46 -6.61 -22.44
C LEU A 214 -11.14 -5.23 -22.36
N LEU A 215 -10.55 -4.29 -21.62
CA LEU A 215 -11.07 -2.92 -21.54
C LEU A 215 -10.86 -2.17 -22.85
N GLY A 216 -9.74 -2.39 -23.54
CA GLY A 216 -9.43 -1.84 -24.85
C GLY A 216 -10.46 -2.25 -25.90
N ASP A 217 -10.74 -3.55 -25.99
CA ASP A 217 -11.71 -4.12 -26.91
C ASP A 217 -13.14 -3.69 -26.58
N ALA A 218 -13.46 -3.51 -25.30
CA ALA A 218 -14.76 -2.99 -24.89
C ALA A 218 -15.00 -1.53 -25.29
N LEU A 219 -13.94 -0.72 -25.40
CA LEU A 219 -14.02 0.65 -25.90
C LEU A 219 -13.72 0.73 -27.40
N ASN A 220 -13.39 -0.36 -28.08
CA ASN A 220 -13.05 -0.32 -29.49
C ASN A 220 -14.31 -0.22 -30.39
N PRO A 221 -14.45 0.82 -31.24
CA PRO A 221 -15.61 0.97 -32.13
C PRO A 221 -15.76 -0.14 -33.17
N TYR A 222 -14.69 -0.87 -33.48
CA TYR A 222 -14.69 -1.92 -34.50
C TYR A 222 -15.13 -3.29 -33.97
N VAL A 223 -15.16 -3.47 -32.65
CA VAL A 223 -15.56 -4.72 -32.03
C VAL A 223 -17.08 -4.75 -31.89
N THR A 224 -17.75 -5.39 -32.85
CA THR A 224 -19.21 -5.57 -32.88
C THR A 224 -19.71 -6.76 -32.04
N ALA A 225 -18.82 -7.64 -31.58
CA ALA A 225 -19.15 -8.75 -30.66
C ALA A 225 -19.38 -8.25 -29.23
N SER A 226 -19.83 -9.13 -28.31
CA SER A 226 -20.15 -8.80 -26.93
C SER A 226 -18.95 -8.40 -26.05
N ALA A 227 -17.78 -8.16 -26.64
CA ALA A 227 -16.48 -7.92 -25.99
C ALA A 227 -16.05 -8.99 -24.95
N PHE A 228 -16.77 -10.10 -24.84
CA PHE A 228 -16.39 -11.21 -23.97
C PHE A 228 -15.35 -12.08 -24.66
N GLN A 229 -14.13 -12.07 -24.13
CA GLN A 229 -13.08 -12.99 -24.52
C GLN A 229 -12.77 -13.92 -23.35
N PHE A 230 -13.25 -15.16 -23.44
CA PHE A 230 -13.15 -16.13 -22.36
C PHE A 230 -11.70 -16.49 -22.03
N ASP A 231 -10.79 -16.45 -23.01
CA ASP A 231 -9.36 -16.74 -22.81
C ASP A 231 -8.72 -15.75 -21.84
N HIS A 232 -8.99 -14.46 -22.02
CA HIS A 232 -8.50 -13.39 -21.15
C HIS A 232 -9.10 -13.49 -19.74
N LEU A 233 -10.41 -13.75 -19.65
CA LEU A 233 -11.09 -13.92 -18.37
C LEU A 233 -10.56 -15.15 -17.61
N ALA A 234 -10.30 -16.26 -18.32
CA ALA A 234 -9.74 -17.47 -17.75
C ALA A 234 -8.33 -17.23 -17.20
N ALA A 235 -7.48 -16.50 -17.92
CA ALA A 235 -6.13 -16.14 -17.46
C ALA A 235 -6.17 -15.29 -16.17
N ILE A 236 -7.06 -14.29 -16.12
CA ILE A 236 -7.25 -13.45 -14.92
C ILE A 236 -7.74 -14.31 -13.75
N ALA A 237 -8.74 -15.17 -13.98
CA ALA A 237 -9.29 -16.06 -12.97
C ALA A 237 -8.23 -17.05 -12.44
N ALA A 238 -7.40 -17.61 -13.32
CA ALA A 238 -6.31 -18.50 -12.94
C ALA A 238 -5.32 -17.80 -11.99
N TRP A 239 -4.91 -16.58 -12.30
CA TRP A 239 -4.07 -15.77 -11.41
C TRP A 239 -4.76 -15.44 -10.08
N GLY A 240 -6.06 -15.17 -10.11
CA GLY A 240 -6.86 -14.98 -8.91
C GLY A 240 -6.89 -16.22 -8.01
N ILE A 241 -7.05 -17.40 -8.60
CA ILE A 241 -7.00 -18.69 -7.88
C ILE A 241 -5.62 -18.90 -7.28
N VAL A 242 -4.55 -18.70 -8.05
CA VAL A 242 -3.17 -18.81 -7.55
C VAL A 242 -2.94 -17.86 -6.37
N GLY A 243 -3.33 -16.58 -6.51
CA GLY A 243 -3.24 -15.60 -5.43
C GLY A 243 -4.02 -16.02 -4.19
N ALA A 244 -5.25 -16.52 -4.37
CA ALA A 244 -6.09 -16.99 -3.27
C ALA A 244 -5.51 -18.22 -2.56
N LEU A 245 -4.94 -19.17 -3.31
CA LEU A 245 -4.27 -20.34 -2.76
C LEU A 245 -3.03 -19.95 -1.94
N VAL A 246 -2.20 -19.03 -2.45
CA VAL A 246 -1.03 -18.52 -1.73
C VAL A 246 -1.45 -17.76 -0.47
N ALA A 247 -2.49 -16.92 -0.55
CA ALA A 247 -3.02 -16.22 0.61
C ALA A 247 -3.57 -17.19 1.67
N ALA A 248 -4.32 -18.22 1.26
CA ALA A 248 -4.83 -19.25 2.15
C ALA A 248 -3.70 -20.06 2.81
N TRP A 249 -2.67 -20.40 2.04
CA TRP A 249 -1.48 -21.07 2.55
C TRP A 249 -0.71 -20.21 3.56
N ALA A 250 -0.53 -18.92 3.28
CA ALA A 250 0.14 -17.99 4.19
C ALA A 250 -0.63 -17.83 5.51
N LEU A 251 -1.97 -17.72 5.45
CA LEU A 251 -2.82 -17.67 6.65
C LEU A 251 -2.72 -18.95 7.50
N ARG A 252 -2.54 -20.12 6.88
CA ARG A 252 -2.38 -21.40 7.58
C ARG A 252 -1.03 -21.53 8.30
N ARG A 253 0.00 -20.75 7.94
CA ARG A 253 1.31 -20.77 8.61
C ARG A 253 1.37 -19.96 9.90
N GLU A 254 0.41 -19.07 10.12
CA GLU A 254 0.36 -18.21 11.31
C GLU A 254 -0.06 -18.85 12.69
N PRO A 255 -0.45 -20.14 12.84
CA PRO A 255 -0.87 -20.70 14.14
C PRO A 255 0.21 -20.88 15.24
N ASP A 256 1.50 -21.00 14.93
CA ASP A 256 2.45 -21.60 15.89
C ASP A 256 3.34 -20.64 16.72
N ARG A 257 3.28 -19.32 16.49
CA ARG A 257 4.14 -18.38 17.25
C ARG A 257 3.72 -18.17 18.71
N THR A 258 2.48 -18.51 19.07
CA THR A 258 1.97 -18.34 20.43
C THR A 258 2.43 -19.48 21.36
N SER A 259 2.65 -20.68 20.81
CA SER A 259 3.10 -21.87 21.54
C SER A 259 4.57 -21.76 21.96
N ALA A 260 5.42 -21.17 21.11
CA ALA A 260 6.84 -20.99 21.38
C ALA A 260 7.11 -20.05 22.58
N ARG A 261 6.28 -19.02 22.78
CA ARG A 261 6.45 -18.04 23.88
C ARG A 261 6.02 -18.58 25.25
N ARG A 262 5.16 -19.61 25.29
CA ARG A 262 4.77 -20.29 26.54
C ARG A 262 5.84 -21.26 27.04
N SER A 263 6.72 -21.75 26.17
CA SER A 263 7.81 -22.65 26.55
C SER A 263 8.95 -21.93 27.30
N THR A 264 9.22 -20.67 26.95
CA THR A 264 10.31 -19.88 27.55
C THR A 264 9.98 -19.27 28.90
N THR A 265 8.71 -19.22 29.30
CA THR A 265 8.29 -18.73 30.63
C THR A 265 8.18 -19.82 31.69
N ARG A 266 8.33 -21.10 31.32
CA ARG A 266 8.19 -22.24 32.26
C ARG A 266 9.52 -22.78 32.79
N SER A 267 10.65 -22.16 32.44
CA SER A 267 11.99 -22.57 32.87
C SER A 267 12.72 -21.43 33.61
N ALA A 268 12.05 -20.77 34.55
CA ALA A 268 12.76 -20.20 35.69
C ALA A 268 12.79 -21.29 36.77
N PRO A 269 13.95 -21.93 37.06
CA PRO A 269 14.03 -22.84 38.19
C PRO A 269 13.74 -22.03 39.45
N ALA A 270 12.78 -22.49 40.25
CA ALA A 270 12.55 -22.00 41.60
C ALA A 270 13.80 -22.32 42.44
N SER A 271 14.78 -21.41 42.43
CA SER A 271 15.89 -21.43 43.37
C SER A 271 15.35 -21.05 44.76
N ASP A 272 14.98 -22.08 45.51
CA ASP A 272 15.24 -22.25 46.95
C ASP A 272 15.39 -20.94 47.76
N ALA A 273 14.28 -20.24 47.97
CA ALA A 273 14.20 -19.18 48.96
C ALA A 273 13.99 -19.81 50.34
N ARG A 274 15.10 -20.20 51.00
CA ARG A 274 15.09 -20.59 52.42
C ARG A 274 14.49 -19.45 53.25
N PRO A 275 13.59 -19.73 54.22
CA PRO A 275 13.12 -18.72 55.15
C PRO A 275 14.24 -18.41 56.13
N ARG A 276 14.92 -17.29 55.92
CA ARG A 276 15.92 -16.78 56.87
C ARG A 276 15.18 -16.23 58.09
N ARG A 277 14.93 -17.11 59.07
CA ARG A 277 14.61 -16.75 60.45
C ARG A 277 15.76 -15.88 60.98
N SER A 278 15.51 -14.59 61.17
CA SER A 278 16.26 -13.77 62.11
C SER A 278 15.28 -13.08 63.04
N SER A 279 15.26 -13.62 64.25
CA SER A 279 14.66 -13.13 65.48
C SER A 279 15.10 -11.72 65.86
N CYS A 280 14.25 -11.08 66.67
CA CYS A 280 14.54 -10.02 67.64
C CYS A 280 15.04 -8.67 67.10
N PHE A 281 14.17 -7.66 67.17
CA PHE A 281 14.27 -6.72 68.29
C PHE A 281 12.98 -5.90 68.41
N TRP A 282 12.21 -6.20 69.46
CA TRP A 282 11.27 -5.25 70.05
C TRP A 282 12.03 -4.00 70.46
N ARG A 283 11.66 -2.83 69.94
CA ARG A 283 11.96 -1.58 70.62
C ARG A 283 10.77 -0.63 70.55
N ALA A 284 9.93 -0.75 71.57
CA ALA A 284 9.01 0.28 72.00
C ALA A 284 9.78 1.55 72.41
N ARG A 285 9.43 2.69 71.82
CA ARG A 285 9.53 4.02 72.42
C ARG A 285 8.30 4.79 71.91
N ARG A 286 7.24 4.80 72.72
CA ARG A 286 6.84 5.89 73.64
C ARG A 286 6.57 7.20 72.92
N ALA A 287 5.29 7.52 72.92
CA ALA A 287 4.72 8.83 72.65
C ALA A 287 5.27 9.91 73.59
N THR A 288 5.39 11.12 73.06
CA THR A 288 5.18 12.36 73.83
C THR A 288 4.50 13.40 72.92
N PRO A 289 3.55 14.19 73.44
CA PRO A 289 2.73 15.11 72.66
C PRO A 289 3.34 16.51 72.64
N CYS A 290 3.23 17.24 71.53
CA CYS A 290 3.35 18.70 71.52
C CYS A 290 2.20 19.30 70.71
N ARG A 291 1.41 20.11 71.41
CA ARG A 291 0.23 20.83 70.95
C ARG A 291 0.54 22.32 71.14
N SER A 292 0.55 23.10 70.05
CA SER A 292 0.04 24.49 69.98
C SER A 292 0.31 25.12 68.61
N SER A 293 -0.77 25.50 67.92
CA SER A 293 -0.84 26.35 66.70
C SER A 293 -0.48 27.82 67.01
N PRO A 294 -0.75 28.84 66.14
CA PRO A 294 -0.99 28.87 64.68
C PRO A 294 -0.16 29.97 63.95
N ALA A 295 0.13 29.81 62.64
CA ALA A 295 0.39 30.94 61.74
C ALA A 295 0.34 30.51 60.25
N THR A 296 -0.73 30.88 59.55
CA THR A 296 -0.76 31.14 58.09
C THR A 296 -0.59 32.66 57.88
N PRO A 297 -0.31 33.20 56.67
CA PRO A 297 -0.35 32.59 55.33
C PRO A 297 0.80 33.00 54.37
N ARG A 298 1.21 32.14 53.41
CA ARG A 298 1.64 32.58 52.06
C ARG A 298 1.42 31.47 51.03
N PRO A 299 0.79 31.75 49.87
CA PRO A 299 0.58 30.76 48.82
C PRO A 299 1.88 30.57 48.01
N CYS A 300 2.34 29.32 47.93
CA CYS A 300 3.35 28.92 46.95
C CYS A 300 2.68 28.83 45.57
N SER A 301 3.18 29.64 44.64
CA SER A 301 2.89 29.60 43.23
C SER A 301 3.34 28.27 42.61
N LEU A 302 2.39 27.51 42.07
CA LEU A 302 2.63 26.46 41.10
C LEU A 302 2.69 27.11 39.70
N PRO A 303 3.74 26.90 38.89
CA PRO A 303 3.66 27.22 37.47
C PRO A 303 2.87 26.13 36.75
N SER A 304 1.82 26.54 36.03
CA SER A 304 1.15 25.72 35.02
C SER A 304 2.10 25.47 33.83
N PRO A 305 2.07 24.30 33.18
CA PRO A 305 2.75 24.12 31.91
C PRO A 305 1.88 24.68 30.77
N SER A 306 2.36 25.77 30.16
CA SER A 306 1.89 26.28 28.88
C SER A 306 2.46 25.43 27.72
N PRO A 307 1.69 25.16 26.64
CA PRO A 307 2.00 24.17 25.63
C PRO A 307 2.77 24.74 24.42
N TYR A 308 4.03 25.18 24.58
CA TYR A 308 4.88 25.55 23.43
C TYR A 308 6.37 25.39 23.76
N SER A 309 6.93 24.18 23.63
CA SER A 309 8.40 23.99 23.71
C SER A 309 8.98 22.81 22.92
N TRP A 310 8.20 22.13 22.07
CA TRP A 310 8.65 20.91 21.38
C TRP A 310 9.35 21.13 20.01
N TRP A 311 9.71 22.37 19.64
CA TRP A 311 10.21 22.69 18.29
C TRP A 311 11.68 23.13 18.21
N ARG A 312 12.55 22.65 19.10
CA ARG A 312 13.99 22.99 18.98
C ARG A 312 14.94 21.96 19.59
N SER A 313 15.11 20.81 18.93
CA SER A 313 16.30 19.97 19.12
C SER A 313 16.53 18.99 17.96
N SER A 314 16.69 19.53 16.75
CA SER A 314 17.31 18.80 15.63
C SER A 314 18.52 19.59 15.14
N ARG A 315 19.69 19.35 15.75
CA ARG A 315 21.02 19.48 15.14
C ARG A 315 22.11 19.17 16.18
N GLN A 316 23.14 18.46 15.71
CA GLN A 316 24.43 18.16 16.36
C GLN A 316 24.48 16.89 17.22
N SER A 317 24.90 15.79 16.59
CA SER A 317 25.79 14.80 17.20
C SER A 317 26.55 14.08 16.08
N THR A 318 27.75 14.56 15.78
CA THR A 318 28.77 13.83 15.03
C THR A 318 30.10 13.93 15.77
N VAL A 319 30.74 12.77 15.92
CA VAL A 319 32.17 12.47 16.15
C VAL A 319 32.72 12.48 17.60
N VAL A 320 33.16 11.29 18.06
CA VAL A 320 34.52 10.94 18.56
C VAL A 320 34.67 9.41 18.38
N ALA A 321 35.39 8.90 17.37
CA ALA A 321 36.83 8.55 17.31
C ALA A 321 37.27 7.34 18.18
N ASN A 322 37.76 6.28 17.52
CA ASN A 322 38.67 5.29 18.09
C ASN A 322 39.82 5.04 17.09
N SER A 323 41.03 4.91 17.61
CA SER A 323 42.32 4.99 16.93
C SER A 323 43.02 3.62 16.87
N SER A 324 43.77 3.36 15.80
CA SER A 324 45.12 2.76 15.80
C SER A 324 45.56 2.36 14.38
N TRP A 325 46.89 2.31 14.19
CA TRP A 325 47.69 1.99 12.98
C TRP A 325 48.34 3.17 12.24
N THR A 326 49.41 3.67 12.88
CA THR A 326 50.79 3.92 12.36
C THR A 326 50.95 4.07 10.83
N ALA A 327 51.29 5.25 10.29
CA ALA A 327 52.59 5.96 10.31
C ALA A 327 53.63 5.45 9.28
N ALA A 328 53.73 6.17 8.15
CA ALA A 328 54.97 6.40 7.41
C ALA A 328 54.83 7.63 6.47
N ARG A 329 55.64 8.66 6.71
CA ARG A 329 56.04 9.78 5.81
C ARG A 329 57.58 9.68 5.70
N PRO A 330 58.33 10.41 4.84
CA PRO A 330 58.03 11.67 4.11
C PRO A 330 58.50 11.63 2.62
N SER A 331 58.27 12.62 1.74
CA SER A 331 59.13 13.80 1.57
C SER A 331 58.57 14.80 0.53
N ALA A 332 58.90 16.07 0.74
CA ALA A 332 58.48 17.26 0.02
C ALA A 332 59.03 17.41 -1.41
N ARG A 333 58.28 18.10 -2.28
CA ARG A 333 58.83 19.16 -3.14
C ARG A 333 57.77 20.11 -3.68
N SER A 334 58.06 21.39 -3.50
CA SER A 334 57.36 22.58 -3.97
C SER A 334 57.80 22.96 -5.39
N SER A 335 56.85 23.33 -6.27
CA SER A 335 57.00 24.41 -7.27
C SER A 335 55.75 24.54 -8.17
N ARG A 336 55.00 25.64 -8.00
CA ARG A 336 54.17 26.32 -9.04
C ARG A 336 55.11 27.13 -9.97
N PRO A 337 54.64 27.89 -11.00
CA PRO A 337 53.53 27.85 -11.98
C PRO A 337 54.15 27.96 -13.43
N PRO A 338 53.58 28.52 -14.55
CA PRO A 338 52.31 29.23 -14.78
C PRO A 338 51.53 28.93 -16.08
N TRP A 339 50.34 29.54 -16.14
CA TRP A 339 49.47 29.75 -17.31
C TRP A 339 50.18 30.44 -18.49
N PRO A 340 49.63 30.32 -19.72
CA PRO A 340 49.19 31.53 -20.40
C PRO A 340 47.85 31.42 -21.15
N CYS A 341 47.29 32.60 -21.41
CA CYS A 341 46.01 32.95 -22.02
C CYS A 341 45.95 32.84 -23.55
N MET A 342 44.69 32.82 -24.07
CA MET A 342 44.19 33.36 -25.36
C MET A 342 44.65 32.67 -26.67
N ALA A 343 43.88 32.54 -27.75
CA ALA A 343 42.68 33.23 -28.26
C ALA A 343 41.94 32.34 -29.30
N PRO A 344 40.74 32.72 -29.79
CA PRO A 344 39.90 31.91 -30.67
C PRO A 344 40.11 32.19 -32.16
N ARG A 345 39.68 31.24 -33.00
CA ARG A 345 39.23 31.44 -34.38
C ARG A 345 37.93 30.65 -34.58
#